data_AF-A0A067CW57-F1
#
_entry.id   AF-A0A067CW57-F1
#
_cell.length_a   1.000
_cell.length_b   1.000
_cell.length_c   1.000
_cell.angle_alpha   90.00
_cell.angle_beta   90.00
_cell.angle_gamma   90.00
#
_symmetry.space_group_name_H-M   'P 1'
#
loop_
_entity.id
_entity.type
_entity.pdbx_description
1 polymer ?
#
loop_
_entity_poly.entity_id
_entity_poly.type
_entity_poly.pdbx_seq_one_letter_code
_entity_poly.pdbx_strand_id
1 'polypeptide(L)'
;MVDGAESAGRAKLRAKIAKDGPSEAAIAVARVFLESLRRDSFPPHGYDRVFGVELMEHASTRLVMLPMGHLVFQVWRGLSQANAISEAAVVSALWQGRLPNFFRECVMAQADGAASPCIAELLHRGFSDIAWDLALHQLLAKLAGKEIAGLRVSGTTVTPEDIHLDDSFQPVPIAHAAAIPLYVKKTSTRARQSDAQLFSRLMADPCSTEAPTEWVGGGSGPAAFEVLVVRSDGIPFTEADWAVLDSFKDAMLQQRPRVVMRSHFTTFAKALSAPVATIALEVVFPRGQAVRAYGLEKHPELNGAKGKTNGKYSKGRVGVKFEGRATAVALLPTHLTLLK
;
A
#
# COMPACT_ATOMS: atom_id res chain seq x y z
N MET A 1 33.40 -3.09 -22.63
CA MET A 1 32.16 -3.66 -23.22
C MET A 1 30.96 -3.64 -22.26
N VAL A 2 31.16 -3.39 -20.96
CA VAL A 2 30.09 -3.40 -19.93
C VAL A 2 29.05 -2.28 -20.14
N ASP A 3 29.48 -1.07 -20.47
CA ASP A 3 28.58 0.10 -20.66
C ASP A 3 27.51 -0.11 -21.75
N GLY A 4 27.82 -0.90 -22.79
CA GLY A 4 26.90 -1.18 -23.88
C GLY A 4 25.71 -2.06 -23.47
N ALA A 5 25.95 -3.04 -22.59
CA ALA A 5 24.92 -3.94 -22.10
C ALA A 5 24.00 -3.26 -21.08
N GLU A 6 24.57 -2.43 -20.19
CA GLU A 6 23.79 -1.63 -19.23
C GLU A 6 22.82 -0.68 -19.96
N SER A 7 23.30 -0.03 -21.02
CA SER A 7 22.48 0.86 -21.86
C SER A 7 21.33 0.12 -22.55
N ALA A 8 21.60 -1.07 -23.12
CA ALA A 8 20.59 -1.87 -23.81
C ALA A 8 19.49 -2.41 -22.87
N GLY A 9 19.86 -2.89 -21.67
CA GLY A 9 18.91 -3.37 -20.67
C GLY A 9 17.96 -2.27 -20.20
N ARG A 10 18.50 -1.09 -19.87
CA ARG A 10 17.71 0.09 -19.49
C ARG A 10 16.82 0.57 -20.63
N ALA A 11 17.32 0.63 -21.85
CA ALA A 11 16.53 1.02 -23.02
C ALA A 11 15.33 0.08 -23.23
N LYS A 12 15.55 -1.24 -23.08
CA LYS A 12 14.48 -2.24 -23.17
C LYS A 12 13.41 -2.05 -22.09
N LEU A 13 13.81 -1.78 -20.85
CA LEU A 13 12.86 -1.52 -19.78
C LEU A 13 12.09 -0.22 -20.01
N ARG A 14 12.75 0.86 -20.44
CA ARG A 14 12.07 2.12 -20.80
C ARG A 14 11.06 1.92 -21.92
N ALA A 15 11.43 1.17 -22.96
CA ALA A 15 10.50 0.82 -24.04
C ALA A 15 9.31 0.00 -23.52
N LYS A 16 9.54 -0.92 -22.57
CA LYS A 16 8.48 -1.69 -21.92
C LYS A 16 7.55 -0.80 -21.07
N ILE A 17 8.10 0.14 -20.31
CA ILE A 17 7.32 1.12 -19.55
C ILE A 17 6.47 1.98 -20.50
N ALA A 18 7.04 2.45 -21.60
CA ALA A 18 6.30 3.23 -22.60
C ALA A 18 5.19 2.43 -23.28
N LYS A 19 5.41 1.14 -23.53
CA LYS A 19 4.46 0.26 -24.22
C LYS A 19 3.34 -0.27 -23.31
N ASP A 20 3.71 -0.81 -22.16
CA ASP A 20 2.81 -1.57 -21.27
C ASP A 20 2.38 -0.75 -20.04
N GLY A 21 2.99 0.42 -19.82
CA GLY A 21 2.80 1.27 -18.65
C GLY A 21 3.71 0.88 -17.47
N PRO A 22 3.86 1.78 -16.48
CA PRO A 22 4.72 1.57 -15.32
C PRO A 22 4.29 0.38 -14.47
N SER A 23 2.97 0.13 -14.37
CA SER A 23 2.44 -0.94 -13.54
C SER A 23 2.83 -2.34 -14.04
N GLU A 24 2.61 -2.62 -15.32
CA GLU A 24 2.96 -3.89 -15.95
C GLU A 24 4.49 -4.08 -16.04
N ALA A 25 5.23 -2.99 -16.26
CA ALA A 25 6.68 -3.02 -16.22
C ALA A 25 7.21 -3.40 -14.83
N ALA A 26 6.69 -2.81 -13.76
CA ALA A 26 7.08 -3.14 -12.39
C ALA A 26 6.74 -4.59 -12.01
N ILE A 27 5.58 -5.12 -12.43
CA ILE A 27 5.23 -6.54 -12.27
C ILE A 27 6.26 -7.43 -12.97
N ALA A 28 6.57 -7.12 -14.23
CA ALA A 28 7.54 -7.90 -15.00
C ALA A 28 8.95 -7.86 -14.38
N VAL A 29 9.39 -6.68 -13.93
CA VAL A 29 10.70 -6.48 -13.28
C VAL A 29 10.77 -7.26 -11.96
N ALA A 30 9.75 -7.15 -11.10
CA ALA A 30 9.68 -7.89 -9.85
C ALA A 30 9.70 -9.40 -10.07
N ARG A 31 8.93 -9.90 -11.06
CA ARG A 31 8.87 -11.34 -11.36
C ARG A 31 10.21 -11.88 -11.86
N VAL A 32 10.89 -11.16 -12.75
CA VAL A 32 12.22 -11.53 -13.23
C VAL A 32 13.20 -11.59 -12.06
N PHE A 33 13.19 -10.60 -11.18
CA PHE A 33 14.07 -10.57 -10.01
C PHE A 33 13.81 -11.73 -9.03
N LEU A 34 12.54 -11.99 -8.69
CA LEU A 34 12.18 -13.09 -7.79
C LEU A 34 12.45 -14.48 -8.41
N GLU A 35 12.36 -14.63 -9.72
CA GLU A 35 12.82 -15.82 -10.43
C GLU A 35 14.34 -15.97 -10.34
N SER A 36 15.09 -14.87 -10.53
CA SER A 36 16.53 -14.83 -10.36
C SER A 36 16.98 -15.27 -8.95
N LEU A 37 16.31 -14.78 -7.89
CA LEU A 37 16.55 -15.24 -6.51
C LEU A 37 16.30 -16.74 -6.34
N ARG A 38 15.20 -17.27 -6.90
CA ARG A 38 14.87 -18.70 -6.84
C ARG A 38 15.90 -19.59 -7.54
N ARG A 39 16.53 -19.07 -8.60
CA ARG A 39 17.58 -19.75 -9.37
C ARG A 39 18.99 -19.52 -8.83
N ASP A 40 19.14 -18.75 -7.74
CA ASP A 40 20.44 -18.31 -7.23
C ASP A 40 21.30 -17.65 -8.32
N SER A 41 20.67 -16.81 -9.12
CA SER A 41 21.29 -16.11 -10.25
C SER A 41 21.04 -14.61 -10.14
N PHE A 42 22.01 -13.80 -10.54
CA PHE A 42 21.82 -12.36 -10.58
C PHE A 42 20.70 -11.98 -11.56
N PRO A 43 19.92 -10.91 -11.28
CA PRO A 43 18.99 -10.37 -12.26
C PRO A 43 19.73 -9.92 -13.53
N PRO A 44 19.04 -9.91 -14.70
CA PRO A 44 19.67 -9.45 -15.94
C PRO A 44 20.16 -8.00 -15.83
N HIS A 45 21.26 -7.68 -16.52
CA HIS A 45 21.81 -6.33 -16.56
C HIS A 45 20.75 -5.28 -16.94
N GLY A 46 20.74 -4.17 -16.19
CA GLY A 46 19.75 -3.11 -16.33
C GLY A 46 18.54 -3.25 -15.39
N TYR A 47 18.36 -4.41 -14.75
CA TYR A 47 17.40 -4.58 -13.64
C TYR A 47 18.10 -4.70 -12.28
N ASP A 48 19.36 -5.10 -12.25
CA ASP A 48 20.17 -5.30 -11.05
C ASP A 48 20.15 -4.08 -10.12
N ARG A 49 20.47 -2.90 -10.63
CA ARG A 49 20.47 -1.67 -9.81
C ARG A 49 19.08 -1.21 -9.37
N VAL A 50 18.00 -1.70 -9.98
CA VAL A 50 16.63 -1.50 -9.43
C VAL A 50 16.53 -2.12 -8.04
N PHE A 51 17.23 -3.23 -7.79
CA PHE A 51 17.18 -3.94 -6.51
C PHE A 51 18.41 -3.69 -5.64
N GLY A 52 19.23 -2.67 -5.98
CA GLY A 52 20.47 -2.38 -5.26
C GLY A 52 21.55 -3.46 -5.47
N VAL A 53 21.37 -4.29 -6.49
CA VAL A 53 22.27 -5.39 -6.84
C VAL A 53 23.23 -4.91 -7.93
N GLU A 54 24.48 -5.35 -7.85
CA GLU A 54 25.50 -5.09 -8.86
C GLU A 54 26.38 -6.32 -9.02
N LEU A 55 26.38 -6.87 -10.23
CA LEU A 55 27.22 -7.99 -10.59
C LEU A 55 28.64 -7.49 -10.90
N MET A 56 29.58 -7.81 -10.01
CA MET A 56 31.01 -7.74 -10.27
C MET A 56 31.55 -9.12 -10.67
N GLU A 57 32.39 -9.17 -11.71
CA GLU A 57 32.95 -10.42 -12.24
C GLU A 57 33.88 -11.14 -11.24
N HIS A 58 34.42 -10.43 -10.25
CA HIS A 58 35.40 -10.96 -9.29
C HIS A 58 34.92 -10.73 -7.86
N ALA A 59 34.00 -11.58 -7.41
CA ALA A 59 33.54 -11.55 -6.02
C ALA A 59 34.50 -12.31 -5.11
N SER A 60 34.90 -11.68 -4.00
CA SER A 60 35.61 -12.37 -2.92
C SER A 60 34.70 -13.42 -2.28
N THR A 61 35.27 -14.55 -1.85
CA THR A 61 34.54 -15.55 -1.05
C THR A 61 34.39 -15.14 0.42
N ARG A 62 35.15 -14.13 0.88
CA ARG A 62 35.09 -13.64 2.25
C ARG A 62 33.96 -12.63 2.38
N LEU A 63 33.02 -12.88 3.30
CA LEU A 63 31.85 -12.05 3.58
C LEU A 63 32.19 -10.56 3.73
N VAL A 64 33.18 -10.24 4.57
CA VAL A 64 33.64 -8.85 4.84
C VAL A 64 34.27 -8.15 3.62
N MET A 65 34.59 -8.90 2.57
CA MET A 65 35.15 -8.38 1.30
C MET A 65 34.18 -8.53 0.13
N LEU A 66 32.97 -9.05 0.35
CA LEU A 66 31.97 -9.12 -0.71
C LEU A 66 31.62 -7.71 -1.20
N PRO A 67 31.56 -7.47 -2.52
CA PRO A 67 31.02 -6.23 -3.05
C PRO A 67 29.61 -5.95 -2.52
N MET A 68 29.27 -4.67 -2.35
CA MET A 68 27.97 -4.28 -1.78
C MET A 68 26.79 -4.89 -2.57
N GLY A 69 26.82 -4.84 -3.90
CA GLY A 69 25.78 -5.44 -4.75
C GLY A 69 25.61 -6.95 -4.58
N HIS A 70 26.72 -7.67 -4.31
CA HIS A 70 26.68 -9.11 -4.01
C HIS A 70 26.10 -9.39 -2.63
N LEU A 71 26.50 -8.61 -1.62
CA LEU A 71 25.97 -8.70 -0.27
C LEU A 71 24.45 -8.47 -0.27
N VAL A 72 23.99 -7.41 -0.95
CA VAL A 72 22.56 -7.09 -1.11
C VAL A 72 21.80 -8.22 -1.80
N PHE A 73 22.37 -8.84 -2.84
CA PHE A 73 21.75 -10.01 -3.49
C PHE A 73 21.59 -11.20 -2.53
N GLN A 74 22.62 -11.52 -1.74
CA GLN A 74 22.53 -12.60 -0.75
C GLN A 74 21.51 -12.30 0.34
N VAL A 75 21.39 -11.03 0.76
CA VAL A 75 20.36 -10.61 1.71
C VAL A 75 18.97 -10.77 1.12
N TRP A 76 18.70 -10.30 -0.11
CA TRP A 76 17.43 -10.51 -0.79
C TRP A 76 17.05 -11.99 -0.90
N ARG A 77 18.02 -12.84 -1.22
CA ARG A 77 17.82 -14.29 -1.28
C ARG A 77 17.42 -14.85 0.08
N GLY A 78 18.12 -14.47 1.15
CA GLY A 78 17.78 -14.86 2.52
C GLY A 78 16.37 -14.42 2.92
N LEU A 79 15.99 -13.17 2.61
CA LEU A 79 14.64 -12.66 2.82
C LEU A 79 13.58 -13.47 2.05
N SER A 80 13.87 -13.84 0.80
CA SER A 80 12.98 -14.67 -0.02
C SER A 80 12.82 -16.08 0.54
N GLN A 81 13.91 -16.71 0.98
CA GLN A 81 13.89 -18.06 1.56
C GLN A 81 13.13 -18.11 2.89
N ALA A 82 13.22 -17.05 3.68
CA ALA A 82 12.45 -16.87 4.90
C ALA A 82 10.97 -16.49 4.66
N ASN A 83 10.52 -16.38 3.39
CA ASN A 83 9.21 -15.86 3.01
C ASN A 83 8.91 -14.45 3.58
N ALA A 84 9.95 -13.66 3.86
CA ALA A 84 9.81 -12.29 4.38
C ALA A 84 9.37 -11.29 3.30
N ILE A 85 9.42 -11.69 2.02
CA ILE A 85 9.01 -10.89 0.87
C ILE A 85 8.12 -11.72 -0.06
N SER A 86 7.26 -11.03 -0.81
CA SER A 86 6.38 -11.65 -1.83
C SER A 86 6.36 -10.79 -3.10
N GLU A 87 5.96 -11.38 -4.24
CA GLU A 87 5.79 -10.64 -5.51
C GLU A 87 4.90 -9.42 -5.34
N ALA A 88 3.75 -9.58 -4.66
CA ALA A 88 2.82 -8.47 -4.42
C ALA A 88 3.47 -7.34 -3.60
N ALA A 89 4.25 -7.66 -2.56
CA ALA A 89 4.92 -6.65 -1.74
C ALA A 89 6.02 -5.91 -2.51
N VAL A 90 6.85 -6.63 -3.28
CA VAL A 90 7.91 -6.04 -4.10
C VAL A 90 7.33 -5.16 -5.20
N VAL A 91 6.28 -5.62 -5.89
CA VAL A 91 5.56 -4.82 -6.90
C VAL A 91 4.97 -3.56 -6.28
N SER A 92 4.34 -3.68 -5.12
CA SER A 92 3.79 -2.53 -4.39
C SER A 92 4.89 -1.53 -4.02
N ALA A 93 6.04 -2.02 -3.55
CA ALA A 93 7.18 -1.16 -3.20
C ALA A 93 7.77 -0.45 -4.43
N LEU A 94 7.86 -1.13 -5.59
CA LEU A 94 8.26 -0.52 -6.86
C LEU A 94 7.26 0.54 -7.33
N TRP A 95 5.96 0.25 -7.27
CA TRP A 95 4.91 1.19 -7.67
C TRP A 95 4.88 2.46 -6.83
N GLN A 96 5.23 2.33 -5.56
CA GLN A 96 5.31 3.44 -4.62
C GLN A 96 6.67 4.15 -4.65
N GLY A 97 7.62 3.72 -5.48
CA GLY A 97 8.98 4.27 -5.49
C GLY A 97 9.76 4.06 -4.18
N ARG A 98 9.28 3.19 -3.29
CA ARG A 98 9.81 2.97 -1.93
C ARG A 98 10.64 1.70 -1.80
N LEU A 99 11.04 1.06 -2.90
CA LEU A 99 11.75 -0.22 -2.85
C LEU A 99 12.99 -0.21 -1.92
N PRO A 100 13.83 0.84 -1.87
CA PRO A 100 14.93 0.92 -0.90
C PRO A 100 14.46 0.88 0.56
N ASN A 101 13.39 1.60 0.88
CA ASN A 101 12.83 1.64 2.24
C ASN A 101 12.19 0.30 2.62
N PHE A 102 11.43 -0.30 1.70
CA PHE A 102 10.86 -1.63 1.87
C PHE A 102 11.95 -2.69 2.13
N PHE A 103 13.05 -2.65 1.38
CA PHE A 103 14.18 -3.54 1.61
C PHE A 103 14.76 -3.35 3.01
N ARG A 104 15.03 -2.10 3.41
CA ARG A 104 15.53 -1.78 4.76
C ARG A 104 14.61 -2.33 5.85
N GLU A 105 13.31 -2.08 5.74
CA GLU A 105 12.31 -2.59 6.69
C GLU A 105 12.35 -4.12 6.81
N CYS A 106 12.41 -4.83 5.69
CA CYS A 106 12.53 -6.29 5.69
C CYS A 106 13.82 -6.77 6.37
N VAL A 107 14.95 -6.08 6.13
CA VAL A 107 16.24 -6.40 6.77
C VAL A 107 16.19 -6.15 8.27
N MET A 108 15.66 -5.00 8.71
CA MET A 108 15.48 -4.69 10.13
C MET A 108 14.61 -5.74 10.84
N ALA A 109 13.47 -6.10 10.23
CA ALA A 109 12.54 -7.07 10.82
C ALA A 109 13.15 -8.48 10.99
N GLN A 110 14.16 -8.84 10.19
CA GLN A 110 14.88 -10.10 10.33
C GLN A 110 16.09 -9.99 11.27
N ALA A 111 16.55 -8.79 11.58
CA ALA A 111 17.67 -8.55 12.49
C ALA A 111 17.34 -8.94 13.94
N ASP A 112 16.07 -8.77 14.34
CA ASP A 112 15.59 -9.12 15.68
C ASP A 112 15.58 -10.63 15.96
N GLY A 113 15.73 -11.46 14.92
CA GLY A 113 15.83 -12.92 15.00
C GLY A 113 17.26 -13.46 14.93
N ALA A 114 17.41 -14.71 14.49
CA ALA A 114 18.71 -15.29 14.15
C ALA A 114 19.18 -14.75 12.79
N ALA A 115 19.66 -13.50 12.79
CA ALA A 115 20.10 -12.82 11.57
C ALA A 115 21.14 -13.64 10.81
N SER A 116 20.93 -13.82 9.50
CA SER A 116 21.95 -14.44 8.65
C SER A 116 23.24 -13.62 8.68
N PRO A 117 24.42 -14.24 8.49
CA PRO A 117 25.69 -13.49 8.45
C PRO A 117 25.68 -12.34 7.43
N CYS A 118 25.00 -12.50 6.29
CA CYS A 118 24.87 -11.45 5.29
C CYS A 118 24.03 -10.26 5.78
N ILE A 119 22.95 -10.52 6.54
CA ILE A 119 22.17 -9.45 7.16
C ILE A 119 23.02 -8.70 8.18
N ALA A 120 23.69 -9.42 9.09
CA ALA A 120 24.55 -8.80 10.10
C ALA A 120 25.65 -7.93 9.48
N GLU A 121 26.29 -8.43 8.42
CA GLU A 121 27.30 -7.68 7.67
C GLU A 121 26.71 -6.44 6.98
N LEU A 122 25.53 -6.55 6.35
CA LEU A 122 24.88 -5.39 5.72
C LEU A 122 24.50 -4.33 6.75
N LEU A 123 24.00 -4.75 7.92
CA LEU A 123 23.70 -3.85 9.03
C LEU A 123 24.95 -3.11 9.52
N HIS A 124 26.07 -3.82 9.61
CA HIS A 124 27.35 -3.24 10.00
C HIS A 124 27.84 -2.18 8.99
N ARG A 125 27.72 -2.45 7.69
CA ARG A 125 28.11 -1.50 6.63
C ARG A 125 27.12 -0.36 6.42
N GLY A 126 25.86 -0.57 6.78
CA GLY A 126 24.77 0.36 6.53
C GLY A 126 24.21 0.26 5.11
N PHE A 127 23.18 1.08 4.85
CA PHE A 127 22.40 1.06 3.60
C PHE A 127 22.77 2.17 2.60
N SER A 128 23.64 3.11 2.98
CA SER A 128 23.96 4.30 2.19
C SER A 128 24.65 3.98 0.87
N ASP A 129 25.47 2.94 0.86
CA ASP A 129 26.37 2.62 -0.27
C ASP A 129 25.71 1.67 -1.28
N ILE A 130 24.43 1.35 -1.08
CA ILE A 130 23.68 0.51 -2.00
C ILE A 130 23.34 1.34 -3.25
N ALA A 131 23.84 0.90 -4.40
CA ALA A 131 23.64 1.57 -5.68
C ALA A 131 22.23 1.33 -6.25
N TRP A 132 21.27 2.15 -5.83
CA TRP A 132 19.90 2.14 -6.36
C TRP A 132 19.75 2.93 -7.66
N ASP A 133 19.05 2.37 -8.66
CA ASP A 133 18.63 3.11 -9.86
C ASP A 133 17.34 3.91 -9.58
N LEU A 134 17.49 5.03 -8.85
CA LEU A 134 16.37 5.86 -8.42
C LEU A 134 15.61 6.48 -9.60
N ALA A 135 16.29 6.79 -10.71
CA ALA A 135 15.65 7.29 -11.92
C ALA A 135 14.69 6.24 -12.50
N LEU A 136 15.10 4.98 -12.51
CA LEU A 136 14.23 3.89 -12.96
C LEU A 136 13.12 3.57 -11.95
N HIS A 137 13.36 3.73 -10.64
CA HIS A 137 12.29 3.66 -9.63
C HIS A 137 11.20 4.69 -9.92
N GLN A 138 11.57 5.94 -10.24
CA GLN A 138 10.60 6.98 -10.60
C GLN A 138 9.79 6.63 -11.85
N LEU A 139 10.41 6.00 -12.86
CA LEU A 139 9.71 5.55 -14.06
C LEU A 139 8.80 4.34 -13.82
N LEU A 140 9.16 3.47 -12.88
CA LEU A 140 8.37 2.30 -12.48
C LEU A 140 7.28 2.66 -11.45
N ALA A 141 7.46 3.75 -10.72
CA ALA A 141 6.50 4.25 -9.77
C ALA A 141 5.24 4.70 -10.50
N LYS A 142 4.11 4.13 -10.09
CA LYS A 142 2.78 4.48 -10.62
C LYS A 142 2.36 5.89 -10.18
N LEU A 143 3.02 6.43 -9.17
CA LEU A 143 2.65 7.65 -8.46
C LEU A 143 3.15 8.94 -9.12
N ALA A 144 4.10 8.87 -10.04
CA ALA A 144 4.46 10.01 -10.86
C ALA A 144 3.37 10.26 -11.93
N GLY A 145 2.23 10.81 -11.51
CA GLY A 145 1.26 11.46 -12.41
C GLY A 145 -0.15 10.86 -12.49
N LYS A 146 -0.55 9.94 -11.61
CA LYS A 146 -1.98 9.60 -11.52
C LYS A 146 -2.64 10.34 -10.37
N GLU A 147 -3.47 11.31 -10.72
CA GLU A 147 -4.46 11.89 -9.82
C GLU A 147 -5.37 10.79 -9.26
N ILE A 148 -5.43 10.70 -7.94
CA ILE A 148 -6.31 9.80 -7.21
C ILE A 148 -7.34 10.67 -6.49
N ALA A 149 -8.61 10.40 -6.73
CA ALA A 149 -9.69 11.05 -5.98
C ALA A 149 -9.54 10.74 -4.48
N GLY A 150 -9.23 11.75 -3.70
CA GLY A 150 -9.21 11.70 -2.24
C GLY A 150 -9.92 12.92 -1.67
N LEU A 151 -9.47 13.37 -0.49
CA LEU A 151 -10.15 14.42 0.26
C LEU A 151 -9.15 15.44 0.77
N ARG A 152 -9.53 16.71 0.67
CA ARG A 152 -8.99 17.75 1.55
C ARG A 152 -9.88 17.86 2.78
N VAL A 153 -9.25 17.87 3.95
CA VAL A 153 -9.93 17.94 5.23
C VAL A 153 -9.42 19.15 6.01
N SER A 154 -10.34 20.02 6.37
CA SER A 154 -10.10 21.21 7.20
C SER A 154 -11.12 21.23 8.35
N GLY A 155 -10.72 20.70 9.50
CA GLY A 155 -11.64 20.54 10.63
C GLY A 155 -12.81 19.62 10.28
N THR A 156 -14.03 20.12 10.41
CA THR A 156 -15.25 19.39 10.05
C THR A 156 -15.57 19.43 8.56
N THR A 157 -14.86 20.25 7.77
CA THR A 157 -15.10 20.38 6.34
C THR A 157 -14.29 19.34 5.57
N VAL A 158 -14.97 18.60 4.70
CA VAL A 158 -14.39 17.55 3.87
C VAL A 158 -14.75 17.85 2.41
N THR A 159 -13.75 18.07 1.57
CA THR A 159 -13.94 18.40 0.15
C THR A 159 -13.23 17.38 -0.74
N PRO A 160 -13.91 16.78 -1.73
CA PRO A 160 -13.25 15.92 -2.72
C PRO A 160 -12.14 16.67 -3.46
N GLU A 161 -11.00 16.02 -3.66
CA GLU A 161 -9.86 16.58 -4.39
C GLU A 161 -9.09 15.50 -5.13
N ASP A 162 -8.63 15.82 -6.33
CA ASP A 162 -7.73 14.98 -7.11
C ASP A 162 -6.30 15.15 -6.60
N ILE A 163 -5.79 14.12 -5.95
CA ILE A 163 -4.54 14.17 -5.18
C ILE A 163 -3.44 13.41 -5.92
N HIS A 164 -2.30 14.07 -6.07
CA HIS A 164 -1.04 13.44 -6.44
C HIS A 164 -0.36 12.90 -5.18
N LEU A 165 -0.36 11.58 -5.01
CA LEU A 165 0.30 10.93 -3.88
C LEU A 165 1.81 10.92 -4.13
N ASP A 166 2.57 11.61 -3.28
CA ASP A 166 4.03 11.74 -3.33
C ASP A 166 4.69 11.28 -2.01
N ASP A 167 6.02 11.41 -1.91
CA ASP A 167 6.80 10.95 -0.75
C ASP A 167 6.57 11.76 0.54
N SER A 168 5.86 12.89 0.48
CA SER A 168 5.54 13.69 1.66
C SER A 168 4.29 13.20 2.40
N PHE A 169 3.57 12.24 1.83
CA PHE A 169 2.45 11.58 2.49
C PHE A 169 2.92 10.55 3.51
N GLN A 170 2.25 10.52 4.67
CA GLN A 170 2.53 9.61 5.76
C GLN A 170 1.35 8.62 5.93
N PRO A 171 1.61 7.37 6.32
CA PRO A 171 0.55 6.41 6.59
C PRO A 171 -0.28 6.83 7.81
N VAL A 172 -1.60 6.71 7.71
CA VAL A 172 -2.53 6.97 8.83
C VAL A 172 -2.52 5.75 9.78
N PRO A 173 -2.02 5.86 11.03
CA PRO A 173 -1.68 4.69 11.85
C PRO A 173 -2.86 3.73 12.10
N ILE A 174 -3.99 4.22 12.61
CA ILE A 174 -5.16 3.39 12.90
C ILE A 174 -5.75 2.76 11.62
N ALA A 175 -5.73 3.49 10.50
CA ALA A 175 -6.22 2.98 9.22
C ALA A 175 -5.32 1.85 8.71
N HIS A 176 -4.00 2.04 8.76
CA HIS A 176 -3.01 1.03 8.38
C HIS A 176 -3.08 -0.21 9.28
N ALA A 177 -3.25 -0.04 10.59
CA ALA A 177 -3.46 -1.16 11.51
C ALA A 177 -4.76 -1.95 11.18
N ALA A 178 -5.78 -1.27 10.67
CA ALA A 178 -6.98 -1.88 10.11
C ALA A 178 -6.81 -2.43 8.67
N ALA A 179 -5.59 -2.42 8.12
CA ALA A 179 -5.24 -2.80 6.75
C ALA A 179 -5.99 -1.98 5.68
N ILE A 180 -6.18 -0.68 5.94
CA ILE A 180 -6.65 0.32 4.99
C ILE A 180 -5.42 1.17 4.60
N PRO A 181 -4.99 1.17 3.33
CA PRO A 181 -3.74 1.80 2.92
C PRO A 181 -3.92 3.32 2.70
N LEU A 182 -4.35 4.01 3.77
CA LEU A 182 -4.70 5.42 3.78
C LEU A 182 -3.51 6.28 4.21
N TYR A 183 -3.24 7.32 3.43
CA TYR A 183 -2.15 8.23 3.63
C TYR A 183 -2.66 9.66 3.83
N VAL A 184 -1.87 10.47 4.54
CA VAL A 184 -2.16 11.87 4.83
C VAL A 184 -0.94 12.76 4.58
N LYS A 185 -1.16 13.97 4.05
CA LYS A 185 -0.14 15.02 3.87
C LYS A 185 -0.64 16.34 4.45
N LYS A 186 0.23 17.06 5.16
CA LYS A 186 -0.05 18.45 5.59
C LYS A 186 0.02 19.37 4.39
N THR A 187 -0.92 20.29 4.29
CA THR A 187 -0.85 21.39 3.31
C THR A 187 -0.19 22.62 3.94
N SER A 188 0.17 23.60 3.12
CA SER A 188 0.61 24.92 3.58
C SER A 188 -0.53 25.80 4.11
N THR A 189 -1.78 25.41 3.89
CA THR A 189 -2.96 26.18 4.29
C THR A 189 -3.23 25.97 5.78
N ARG A 190 -3.42 27.08 6.50
CA ARG A 190 -3.79 27.03 7.93
C ARG A 190 -5.29 26.75 8.08
N ALA A 191 -5.62 25.81 8.95
CA ALA A 191 -6.97 25.55 9.44
C ALA A 191 -7.26 26.35 10.73
N ARG A 192 -8.48 26.24 11.26
CA ARG A 192 -8.86 26.93 12.51
C ARG A 192 -8.21 26.23 13.69
N GLN A 193 -7.85 26.97 14.74
CA GLN A 193 -7.22 26.37 15.93
C GLN A 193 -8.11 25.30 16.60
N SER A 194 -9.44 25.43 16.49
CA SER A 194 -10.41 24.43 16.92
C SER A 194 -10.22 23.06 16.27
N ASP A 195 -9.58 23.01 15.10
CA ASP A 195 -9.43 21.81 14.29
C ASP A 195 -8.20 20.98 14.69
N ALA A 196 -7.38 21.47 15.64
CA ALA A 196 -6.16 20.80 16.09
C ALA A 196 -6.41 19.37 16.62
N GLN A 197 -7.58 19.13 17.22
CA GLN A 197 -7.95 17.81 17.74
C GLN A 197 -8.13 16.77 16.64
N LEU A 198 -8.55 17.19 15.44
CA LEU A 198 -8.73 16.28 14.31
C LEU A 198 -7.41 15.60 13.94
N PHE A 199 -6.32 16.36 13.89
CA PHE A 199 -5.01 15.86 13.46
C PHE A 199 -4.38 14.95 14.50
N SER A 200 -4.58 15.27 15.79
CA SER A 200 -4.23 14.38 16.88
C SER A 200 -4.95 13.03 16.74
N ARG A 201 -6.28 13.03 16.51
CA ARG A 201 -7.01 11.77 16.24
C ARG A 201 -6.56 11.10 14.93
N LEU A 202 -6.21 11.89 13.92
CA LEU A 202 -5.81 11.37 12.62
C LEU A 202 -4.53 10.55 12.72
N MET A 203 -3.55 11.07 13.46
CA MET A 203 -2.21 10.50 13.58
C MET A 203 -1.92 9.84 14.91
N ALA A 204 -2.94 9.64 15.76
CA ALA A 204 -2.82 8.90 17.00
C ALA A 204 -2.30 7.48 16.72
N ASP A 205 -1.24 7.10 17.42
CA ASP A 205 -0.74 5.74 17.43
C ASP A 205 -1.77 4.82 18.13
N PRO A 206 -2.11 3.66 17.54
CA PRO A 206 -3.14 2.78 18.08
C PRO A 206 -2.80 2.20 19.45
N CYS A 207 -1.52 2.15 19.84
CA CYS A 207 -1.05 1.58 21.10
C CYS A 207 -0.96 2.63 22.21
N SER A 208 -0.40 3.81 21.92
CA SER A 208 -0.21 4.88 22.91
C SER A 208 -1.37 5.88 22.97
N THR A 209 -2.20 5.95 21.92
CA THR A 209 -3.22 7.00 21.69
C THR A 209 -2.66 8.40 21.51
N GLU A 210 -1.34 8.56 21.48
CA GLU A 210 -0.66 9.83 21.27
C GLU A 210 -0.31 9.99 19.79
N ALA A 211 -0.48 11.19 19.26
CA ALA A 211 0.02 11.54 17.94
C ALA A 211 1.45 12.06 18.02
N PRO A 212 2.27 11.93 16.97
CA PRO A 212 3.60 12.53 16.94
C PRO A 212 3.53 14.05 17.16
N THR A 213 4.53 14.61 17.82
CA THR A 213 4.52 16.01 18.25
C THR A 213 4.31 17.00 17.10
N GLU A 214 4.77 16.69 15.89
CA GLU A 214 4.56 17.56 14.73
C GLU A 214 3.09 17.61 14.28
N TRP A 215 2.25 16.67 14.69
CA TRP A 215 0.81 16.59 14.40
C TRP A 215 -0.07 17.07 15.54
N VAL A 216 0.48 17.25 16.74
CA VAL A 216 -0.24 17.78 17.91
C VAL A 216 -0.15 19.31 17.90
N GLY A 217 -1.27 19.97 17.61
CA GLY A 217 -1.38 21.42 17.81
C GLY A 217 -1.54 21.74 19.30
N GLY A 218 -0.47 22.11 20.00
CA GLY A 218 -0.54 22.42 21.44
C GLY A 218 0.55 23.40 21.91
N GLY A 219 0.12 24.49 22.58
CA GLY A 219 0.95 25.56 23.14
C GLY A 219 1.03 26.81 22.26
N SER A 220 2.19 27.47 22.24
CA SER A 220 2.63 28.40 21.18
C SER A 220 2.94 27.70 19.83
N GLY A 221 2.45 26.47 19.69
CA GLY A 221 2.73 25.57 18.58
C GLY A 221 2.11 26.02 17.25
N PRO A 222 2.51 25.37 16.15
CA PRO A 222 2.08 25.73 14.82
C PRO A 222 0.54 25.68 14.70
N ALA A 223 -0.01 26.63 13.95
CA ALA A 223 -1.43 26.70 13.64
C ALA A 223 -1.91 25.33 13.10
N ALA A 224 -3.18 25.00 13.34
CA ALA A 224 -3.82 23.88 12.65
C ALA A 224 -3.62 24.03 11.13
N PHE A 225 -3.52 22.92 10.40
CA PHE A 225 -3.29 22.90 8.94
C PHE A 225 -4.38 22.11 8.26
N GLU A 226 -4.70 22.40 7.01
CA GLU A 226 -5.50 21.46 6.23
C GLU A 226 -4.66 20.25 5.84
N VAL A 227 -5.31 19.11 5.63
CA VAL A 227 -4.64 17.88 5.21
C VAL A 227 -5.26 17.33 3.93
N LEU A 228 -4.42 16.69 3.12
CA LEU A 228 -4.85 15.85 2.01
C LEU A 228 -4.85 14.39 2.47
N VAL A 229 -5.90 13.65 2.15
CA VAL A 229 -6.09 12.26 2.54
C VAL A 229 -6.41 11.44 1.30
N VAL A 230 -5.66 10.35 1.08
CA VAL A 230 -5.77 9.55 -0.15
C VAL A 230 -5.39 8.09 0.10
N ARG A 231 -5.94 7.14 -0.68
CA ARG A 231 -5.55 5.73 -0.64
C ARG A 231 -4.43 5.46 -1.64
N SER A 232 -3.39 4.75 -1.21
CA SER A 232 -2.24 4.39 -2.06
C SER A 232 -2.53 3.26 -3.07
N ASP A 233 -3.62 2.52 -2.89
CA ASP A 233 -4.08 1.51 -3.86
C ASP A 233 -4.82 2.12 -5.07
N GLY A 234 -5.03 3.43 -5.08
CA GLY A 234 -5.69 4.17 -6.15
C GLY A 234 -7.22 4.04 -6.17
N ILE A 235 -7.83 3.46 -5.13
CA ILE A 235 -9.29 3.46 -4.97
C ILE A 235 -9.72 4.85 -4.49
N PRO A 236 -10.74 5.48 -5.11
CA PRO A 236 -11.28 6.74 -4.64
C PRO A 236 -11.65 6.71 -3.16
N PHE A 237 -11.20 7.72 -2.41
CA PHE A 237 -11.54 7.88 -1.01
C PHE A 237 -12.57 9.00 -0.88
N THR A 238 -13.78 8.63 -0.46
CA THR A 238 -14.94 9.53 -0.47
C THR A 238 -15.27 10.08 0.93
N GLU A 239 -16.09 11.13 0.99
CA GLU A 239 -16.58 11.68 2.26
C GLU A 239 -17.29 10.62 3.14
N ALA A 240 -18.04 9.70 2.51
CA ALA A 240 -18.66 8.58 3.22
C ALA A 240 -17.62 7.62 3.82
N ASP A 241 -16.50 7.38 3.10
CA ASP A 241 -15.38 6.59 3.63
C ASP A 241 -14.73 7.29 4.83
N TRP A 242 -14.54 8.61 4.74
CA TRP A 242 -14.02 9.40 5.84
C TRP A 242 -14.91 9.34 7.07
N ALA A 243 -16.22 9.54 6.93
CA ALA A 243 -17.17 9.51 8.05
C ALA A 243 -17.17 8.16 8.79
N VAL A 244 -17.12 7.06 8.03
CA VAL A 244 -17.00 5.70 8.59
C VAL A 244 -15.68 5.52 9.32
N LEU A 245 -14.57 5.97 8.71
CA LEU A 245 -13.26 5.82 9.32
C LEU A 245 -13.11 6.69 10.57
N ASP A 246 -13.60 7.93 10.56
CA ASP A 246 -13.53 8.82 11.74
C ASP A 246 -14.33 8.24 12.91
N SER A 247 -15.53 7.71 12.62
CA SER A 247 -16.36 7.02 13.63
C SER A 247 -15.67 5.77 14.18
N PHE A 248 -15.01 4.98 13.32
CA PHE A 248 -14.23 3.83 13.76
C PHE A 248 -13.06 4.25 14.66
N LYS A 249 -12.33 5.31 14.28
CA LYS A 249 -11.20 5.82 15.05
C LYS A 249 -11.63 6.33 16.42
N ASP A 250 -12.73 7.08 16.48
CA ASP A 250 -13.30 7.54 17.75
C ASP A 250 -13.65 6.35 18.67
N ALA A 251 -14.32 5.33 18.12
CA ALA A 251 -14.62 4.10 18.86
C ALA A 251 -13.38 3.36 19.35
N MET A 252 -12.29 3.34 18.56
CA MET A 252 -11.02 2.69 18.97
C MET A 252 -10.28 3.48 20.04
N LEU A 253 -10.23 4.81 19.93
CA LEU A 253 -9.52 5.67 20.90
C LEU A 253 -10.21 5.68 22.28
N GLN A 254 -11.52 5.49 22.33
CA GLN A 254 -12.27 5.39 23.59
C GLN A 254 -12.01 4.08 24.36
N GLN A 255 -11.61 3.00 23.67
CA GLN A 255 -11.47 1.65 24.27
C GLN A 255 -10.05 1.30 24.75
N ARG A 256 -9.19 2.31 24.99
CA ARG A 256 -7.76 2.26 25.38
C ARG A 256 -7.29 0.99 26.13
N PRO A 257 -6.00 0.63 26.02
CA PRO A 257 -5.21 0.45 24.80
C PRO A 257 -5.51 -0.93 24.18
N ARG A 258 -5.57 -1.01 22.85
CA ARG A 258 -5.81 -2.26 22.13
C ARG A 258 -5.05 -2.30 20.81
N VAL A 259 -4.55 -3.48 20.46
CA VAL A 259 -4.00 -3.74 19.12
C VAL A 259 -5.12 -3.60 18.10
N VAL A 260 -5.10 -2.56 17.27
CA VAL A 260 -6.06 -2.40 16.17
C VAL A 260 -5.74 -3.41 15.07
N MET A 261 -6.76 -4.13 14.59
CA MET A 261 -6.63 -5.13 13.53
C MET A 261 -7.74 -4.96 12.51
N ARG A 262 -7.55 -5.51 11.31
CA ARG A 262 -8.59 -5.56 10.25
C ARG A 262 -9.91 -6.18 10.74
N SER A 263 -9.84 -7.17 11.62
CA SER A 263 -11.03 -7.82 12.21
C SER A 263 -11.89 -6.84 13.03
N HIS A 264 -11.28 -5.89 13.73
CA HIS A 264 -11.99 -4.85 14.48
C HIS A 264 -12.78 -3.94 13.54
N PHE A 265 -12.15 -3.48 12.46
CA PHE A 265 -12.83 -2.69 11.45
C PHE A 265 -13.93 -3.50 10.73
N THR A 266 -13.71 -4.80 10.51
CA THR A 266 -14.73 -5.70 9.93
C THR A 266 -15.96 -5.79 10.83
N THR A 267 -15.78 -5.99 12.13
CA THR A 267 -16.87 -6.04 13.11
C THR A 267 -17.61 -4.70 13.16
N PHE A 268 -16.88 -3.59 13.19
CA PHE A 268 -17.46 -2.25 13.14
C PHE A 268 -18.28 -2.02 11.87
N ALA A 269 -17.71 -2.31 10.70
CA ALA A 269 -18.38 -2.14 9.41
C ALA A 269 -19.64 -3.01 9.26
N LYS A 270 -19.66 -4.21 9.84
CA LYS A 270 -20.84 -5.09 9.88
C LYS A 270 -21.95 -4.55 10.79
N ALA A 271 -21.59 -3.80 11.83
CA ALA A 271 -22.56 -3.18 12.73
C ALA A 271 -23.18 -1.89 12.14
N LEU A 272 -22.59 -1.32 11.08
CA LEU A 272 -23.16 -0.19 10.37
C LEU A 272 -24.38 -0.63 9.53
N SER A 273 -25.54 -0.08 9.85
CA SER A 273 -26.74 -0.26 9.03
C SER A 273 -26.54 0.41 7.67
N ALA A 274 -26.49 -0.38 6.60
CA ALA A 274 -26.41 0.05 5.19
C ALA A 274 -25.17 0.93 4.86
N PRO A 275 -23.96 0.35 4.81
CA PRO A 275 -22.75 1.10 4.49
C PRO A 275 -22.79 1.62 3.04
N VAL A 276 -22.79 2.95 2.88
CA VAL A 276 -22.58 3.61 1.57
C VAL A 276 -21.08 3.70 1.26
N ALA A 277 -20.24 3.71 2.30
CA ALA A 277 -18.79 3.80 2.22
C ALA A 277 -18.17 2.58 1.52
N THR A 278 -17.36 2.84 0.52
CA THR A 278 -16.55 1.84 -0.20
C THR A 278 -15.69 1.03 0.76
N ILE A 279 -15.03 1.65 1.74
CA ILE A 279 -14.15 0.94 2.69
C ILE A 279 -14.91 -0.08 3.54
N ALA A 280 -16.15 0.22 3.94
CA ALA A 280 -16.98 -0.70 4.71
C ALA A 280 -17.50 -1.83 3.82
N LEU A 281 -17.97 -1.49 2.61
CA LEU A 281 -18.41 -2.47 1.63
C LEU A 281 -17.32 -3.47 1.25
N GLU A 282 -16.08 -2.98 1.07
CA GLU A 282 -14.93 -3.80 0.71
C GLU A 282 -14.65 -4.88 1.76
N VAL A 283 -14.80 -4.53 3.03
CA VAL A 283 -14.51 -5.44 4.13
C VAL A 283 -15.68 -6.39 4.43
N VAL A 284 -16.92 -5.93 4.26
CA VAL A 284 -18.11 -6.79 4.42
C VAL A 284 -18.28 -7.75 3.22
N PHE A 285 -17.95 -7.28 2.02
CA PHE A 285 -18.11 -8.01 0.76
C PHE A 285 -16.79 -8.04 -0.04
N PRO A 286 -15.72 -8.68 0.47
CA PRO A 286 -14.43 -8.71 -0.19
C PRO A 286 -14.52 -9.39 -1.55
N ARG A 287 -13.64 -9.03 -2.49
CA ARG A 287 -13.62 -9.62 -3.85
C ARG A 287 -13.59 -11.15 -3.80
N GLY A 288 -14.42 -11.79 -4.62
CA GLY A 288 -14.53 -13.24 -4.73
C GLY A 288 -15.46 -13.88 -3.71
N GLN A 289 -15.94 -13.11 -2.72
CA GLN A 289 -16.88 -13.59 -1.70
C GLN A 289 -18.16 -14.13 -2.34
N ALA A 290 -18.52 -15.34 -1.95
CA ALA A 290 -19.77 -15.96 -2.37
C ALA A 290 -20.95 -15.26 -1.68
N VAL A 291 -21.96 -14.90 -2.48
CA VAL A 291 -23.17 -14.21 -2.04
C VAL A 291 -24.41 -14.83 -2.69
N ARG A 292 -25.55 -14.60 -2.07
CA ARG A 292 -26.88 -14.89 -2.63
C ARG A 292 -27.70 -13.60 -2.69
N ALA A 293 -28.34 -13.35 -3.82
CA ALA A 293 -29.22 -12.20 -3.97
C ALA A 293 -30.65 -12.47 -3.49
N TYR A 294 -31.34 -11.45 -2.99
CA TYR A 294 -32.75 -11.51 -2.61
C TYR A 294 -33.43 -10.14 -2.71
N GLY A 295 -34.76 -10.14 -2.82
CA GLY A 295 -35.57 -8.91 -2.83
C GLY A 295 -35.31 -8.01 -4.04
N LEU A 296 -34.82 -8.55 -5.16
CA LEU A 296 -34.60 -7.80 -6.40
C LEU A 296 -35.91 -7.72 -7.19
N GLU A 297 -36.47 -6.52 -7.30
CA GLU A 297 -37.69 -6.26 -8.08
C GLU A 297 -37.43 -6.19 -9.58
N LYS A 298 -36.32 -5.56 -9.99
CA LYS A 298 -35.95 -5.38 -11.41
C LYS A 298 -35.37 -6.64 -12.06
N HIS A 299 -34.86 -7.55 -11.24
CA HIS A 299 -34.23 -8.80 -11.68
C HIS A 299 -34.69 -9.96 -10.78
N PRO A 300 -35.98 -10.29 -10.77
CA PRO A 300 -36.53 -11.32 -9.91
C PRO A 300 -35.91 -12.70 -10.16
N GLU A 301 -35.42 -12.95 -11.38
CA GLU A 301 -34.70 -14.16 -11.78
C GLU A 301 -33.37 -14.38 -11.03
N LEU A 302 -32.81 -13.32 -10.44
CA LEU A 302 -31.58 -13.40 -9.65
C LEU A 302 -31.85 -13.66 -8.16
N ASN A 303 -33.11 -13.62 -7.71
CA ASN A 303 -33.44 -13.93 -6.32
C ASN A 303 -33.16 -15.41 -6.04
N GLY A 304 -32.34 -15.67 -5.02
CA GLY A 304 -31.85 -17.01 -4.69
C GLY A 304 -30.60 -17.44 -5.47
N ALA A 305 -30.24 -16.72 -6.54
CA ALA A 305 -29.06 -17.04 -7.35
C ALA A 305 -27.76 -16.82 -6.56
N LYS A 306 -26.80 -17.72 -6.76
CA LYS A 306 -25.44 -17.61 -6.21
C LYS A 306 -24.57 -16.76 -7.15
N GLY A 307 -23.74 -15.92 -6.56
CA GLY A 307 -22.75 -15.12 -7.29
C GLY A 307 -21.49 -14.89 -6.48
N LYS A 308 -20.50 -14.27 -7.11
CA LYS A 308 -19.27 -13.82 -6.46
C LYS A 308 -19.11 -12.33 -6.61
N THR A 309 -18.72 -11.64 -5.55
CA THR A 309 -18.38 -10.22 -5.61
C THR A 309 -17.17 -10.01 -6.52
N ASN A 310 -17.15 -8.92 -7.29
CA ASN A 310 -16.06 -8.63 -8.22
C ASN A 310 -15.06 -7.58 -7.70
N GLY A 311 -15.29 -7.04 -6.49
CA GLY A 311 -14.46 -5.99 -5.90
C GLY A 311 -14.72 -4.58 -6.46
N LYS A 312 -15.80 -4.38 -7.24
CA LYS A 312 -16.24 -3.05 -7.67
C LYS A 312 -17.33 -2.55 -6.74
N TYR A 313 -17.13 -1.36 -6.19
CA TYR A 313 -18.07 -0.69 -5.32
C TYR A 313 -18.41 0.67 -5.93
N SER A 314 -19.69 1.02 -6.00
CA SER A 314 -20.11 2.29 -6.59
C SER A 314 -21.45 2.70 -6.02
N LYS A 315 -21.54 3.94 -5.52
CA LYS A 315 -22.78 4.52 -4.97
C LYS A 315 -23.45 3.60 -3.94
N GLY A 316 -22.68 3.08 -2.99
CA GLY A 316 -23.18 2.18 -1.95
C GLY A 316 -23.56 0.77 -2.43
N ARG A 317 -23.21 0.39 -3.66
CA ARG A 317 -23.54 -0.93 -4.24
C ARG A 317 -22.31 -1.80 -4.42
N VAL A 318 -22.52 -3.11 -4.33
CA VAL A 318 -21.54 -4.17 -4.52
C VAL A 318 -21.74 -4.80 -5.90
N GLY A 319 -20.68 -4.84 -6.70
CA GLY A 319 -20.69 -5.56 -7.98
C GLY A 319 -20.63 -7.08 -7.76
N VAL A 320 -21.62 -7.80 -8.29
CA VAL A 320 -21.74 -9.26 -8.17
C VAL A 320 -21.79 -9.90 -9.55
N LYS A 321 -20.94 -10.90 -9.79
CA LYS A 321 -20.96 -11.75 -10.98
C LYS A 321 -21.73 -13.04 -10.65
N PHE A 322 -22.89 -13.22 -11.28
CA PHE A 322 -23.71 -14.43 -11.17
C PHE A 322 -23.27 -15.48 -12.19
N GLU A 323 -23.46 -16.75 -11.85
CA GLU A 323 -23.23 -17.86 -12.78
C GLU A 323 -24.14 -17.71 -14.01
N GLY A 324 -23.62 -18.00 -15.20
CA GLY A 324 -24.36 -17.86 -16.46
C GLY A 324 -24.55 -16.42 -16.98
N ARG A 325 -24.14 -15.38 -16.24
CA ARG A 325 -24.14 -13.99 -16.74
C ARG A 325 -22.77 -13.50 -17.18
N ALA A 326 -22.73 -12.85 -18.35
CA ALA A 326 -21.53 -12.20 -18.86
C ALA A 326 -21.15 -10.96 -18.03
N THR A 327 -22.14 -10.16 -17.63
CA THR A 327 -21.94 -8.89 -16.94
C THR A 327 -22.26 -8.97 -15.45
N ALA A 328 -21.49 -8.24 -14.63
CA ALA A 328 -21.77 -8.10 -13.21
C ALA A 328 -22.95 -7.12 -12.97
N VAL A 329 -23.68 -7.34 -11.88
CA VAL A 329 -24.81 -6.50 -11.45
C VAL A 329 -24.44 -5.77 -10.16
N ALA A 330 -24.74 -4.48 -10.07
CA ALA A 330 -24.48 -3.67 -8.88
C ALA A 330 -25.68 -3.68 -7.93
N LEU A 331 -25.54 -4.40 -6.80
CA LEU A 331 -26.61 -4.65 -5.84
C LEU A 331 -26.37 -3.91 -4.52
N LEU A 332 -27.44 -3.48 -3.85
CA LEU A 332 -27.30 -2.91 -2.50
C LEU A 332 -26.95 -4.05 -1.51
N PRO A 333 -26.19 -3.75 -0.44
CA PRO A 333 -25.90 -4.71 0.63
C PRO A 333 -27.13 -5.39 1.20
N THR A 334 -28.24 -4.65 1.31
CA THR A 334 -29.53 -5.12 1.82
C THR A 334 -30.22 -6.15 0.93
N HIS A 335 -29.68 -6.43 -0.25
CA HIS A 335 -30.14 -7.48 -1.17
C HIS A 335 -29.16 -8.64 -1.27
N LEU A 336 -28.16 -8.73 -0.39
CA LEU A 336 -27.09 -9.72 -0.44
C LEU A 336 -26.94 -10.45 0.89
N THR A 337 -26.95 -11.78 0.84
CA THR A 337 -26.57 -12.63 1.98
C THR A 337 -25.21 -13.26 1.69
N LEU A 338 -24.29 -13.15 2.65
CA LEU A 338 -23.00 -13.83 2.58
C LEU A 338 -23.19 -15.34 2.70
N LEU A 339 -22.58 -16.10 1.78
CA LEU A 339 -22.51 -17.55 1.87
C LEU A 339 -21.21 -17.93 2.59
N LYS A 340 -21.34 -18.82 3.59
CA LYS A 340 -20.20 -19.44 4.27
C LYS A 340 -19.53 -20.47 3.38
#